data_AF-A0A973JTK9-F1
#
_entry.id   AF-A0A973JTK9-F1
#
_cell.length_a   1.000
_cell.length_b   1.000
_cell.length_c   1.000
_cell.angle_alpha   90.00
_cell.angle_beta   90.00
_cell.angle_gamma   90.00
#
_symmetry.space_group_name_H-M   'P 1'
#
loop_
_entity.id
_entity.type
_entity.pdbx_description
1 polymer ?
#
loop_
_entity_poly.entity_id
_entity_poly.type
_entity_poly.pdbx_seq_one_letter_code
_entity_poly.pdbx_strand_id
1 'polypeptide(L)'
;MSPDPRVLGHAHTPERHRQSGQKARLRALIALTLIVLWILAAITGFLLYVAPAGPRSGGLIMFLLTKAQWANIHFWLSVAASLVTMMHIVIDWKALTGCVRFLTSVERKSMP
;
A
#
# COMPACT_ATOMS: atom_id res chain seq x y z
N MET A 1 -54.35 -9.87 0.06
CA MET A 1 -53.28 -10.82 0.43
C MET A 1 -52.02 -10.00 0.62
N SER A 2 -51.69 -9.63 1.86
CA SER A 2 -50.55 -8.76 2.16
C SER A 2 -49.27 -9.61 2.21
N PRO A 3 -48.20 -9.25 1.48
CA PRO A 3 -46.94 -10.00 1.54
C PRO A 3 -46.35 -9.98 2.97
N ASP A 4 -45.85 -11.12 3.42
CA ASP A 4 -45.24 -11.33 4.74
C ASP A 4 -43.88 -10.59 4.85
N PRO A 5 -43.68 -9.72 5.86
CA PRO A 5 -42.43 -8.97 6.06
C PRO A 5 -41.21 -9.86 6.34
N ARG A 6 -41.38 -11.14 6.68
CA ARG A 6 -40.26 -12.07 6.93
C ARG A 6 -39.49 -12.47 5.67
N VAL A 7 -40.13 -12.42 4.51
CA VAL A 7 -39.49 -12.79 3.22
C VAL A 7 -38.45 -11.75 2.78
N LEU A 8 -38.59 -10.49 3.22
CA LEU A 8 -37.66 -9.40 2.89
C LEU A 8 -36.37 -9.40 3.75
N GLY A 9 -36.34 -10.10 4.89
CA GLY A 9 -35.19 -10.13 5.79
C GLY A 9 -34.05 -11.07 5.36
N HIS A 10 -34.35 -12.12 4.59
CA HIS A 10 -33.38 -13.16 4.23
C HIS A 10 -32.56 -12.88 2.97
N ALA A 11 -32.96 -11.90 2.15
CA ALA A 11 -32.22 -11.54 0.94
C ALA A 11 -30.99 -10.64 1.22
N HIS A 12 -30.85 -10.09 2.43
CA HIS A 12 -29.86 -9.04 2.71
C HIS A 12 -28.54 -9.55 3.33
N THR A 13 -28.44 -10.83 3.67
CA THR A 13 -27.33 -11.40 4.46
C THR A 13 -26.15 -12.00 3.66
N PRO A 14 -26.29 -12.63 2.47
CA PRO A 14 -25.14 -13.27 1.81
C PRO A 14 -24.20 -12.26 1.12
N GLU A 15 -24.75 -11.18 0.57
CA GLU A 15 -23.98 -10.14 -0.13
C GLU A 15 -22.97 -9.43 0.79
N ARG A 16 -23.32 -9.21 2.06
CA ARG A 16 -22.50 -8.48 3.03
C ARG A 16 -21.23 -9.24 3.41
N HIS A 17 -21.32 -10.56 3.57
CA HIS A 17 -20.17 -11.43 3.88
C HIS A 17 -19.22 -11.58 2.67
N ARG A 18 -19.75 -11.61 1.44
CA ARG A 18 -18.94 -11.64 0.22
C ARG A 18 -18.18 -10.33 0.00
N GLN A 19 -18.84 -9.19 0.26
CA GLN A 19 -18.23 -7.87 0.14
C GLN A 19 -17.12 -7.60 1.17
N SER A 20 -17.21 -8.14 2.39
CA SER A 20 -16.15 -7.95 3.41
C SER A 20 -14.87 -8.71 3.07
N GLY A 21 -15.00 -9.96 2.60
CA GLY A 21 -13.86 -10.77 2.13
C GLY A 21 -13.17 -10.17 0.91
N GLN A 22 -13.94 -9.63 -0.04
CA GLN A 22 -13.39 -8.99 -1.25
C GLN A 22 -12.61 -7.70 -0.92
N LYS A 23 -13.10 -6.88 0.01
CA LYS A 23 -12.39 -5.69 0.49
C LYS A 23 -11.11 -6.05 1.25
N ALA A 24 -11.14 -7.10 2.08
CA ALA A 24 -9.96 -7.58 2.79
C ALA A 24 -8.88 -8.11 1.82
N ARG A 25 -9.28 -8.86 0.78
CA ARG A 25 -8.37 -9.33 -0.27
C ARG A 25 -7.77 -8.16 -1.06
N LEU A 26 -8.56 -7.16 -1.42
CA LEU A 26 -8.06 -5.96 -2.11
C LEU A 26 -7.01 -5.22 -1.26
N ARG A 27 -7.27 -5.03 0.03
CA ARG A 27 -6.30 -4.42 0.96
C ARG A 27 -5.01 -5.22 1.06
N ALA A 28 -5.13 -6.54 1.20
CA ALA A 28 -3.97 -7.43 1.26
C ALA A 28 -3.14 -7.38 -0.03
N LEU A 29 -3.79 -7.36 -1.20
CA LEU A 29 -3.11 -7.22 -2.50
C LEU A 29 -2.37 -5.88 -2.60
N ILE A 30 -3.01 -4.77 -2.24
CA ILE A 30 -2.39 -3.44 -2.27
C ILE A 30 -1.18 -3.38 -1.33
N ALA A 31 -1.31 -3.91 -0.11
CA ALA A 31 -0.21 -3.98 0.84
C ALA A 31 0.96 -4.83 0.32
N LEU A 32 0.67 -5.99 -0.29
CA LEU A 32 1.70 -6.85 -0.89
C LEU A 32 2.39 -6.14 -2.06
N THR A 33 1.64 -5.50 -2.96
CA THR A 33 2.20 -4.71 -4.07
C THR A 33 3.10 -3.59 -3.55
N LEU A 34 2.71 -2.92 -2.47
CA LEU A 34 3.52 -1.89 -1.82
C LEU A 34 4.85 -2.43 -1.29
N ILE A 35 4.80 -3.54 -0.56
CA ILE A 35 6.01 -4.18 -0.02
C ILE A 35 6.97 -4.53 -1.16
N VAL A 36 6.46 -5.13 -2.23
CA VAL A 36 7.27 -5.49 -3.40
C VAL A 36 7.88 -4.24 -4.06
N LEU A 37 7.08 -3.19 -4.32
CA LEU A 37 7.57 -1.95 -4.93
C LEU A 37 8.65 -1.28 -4.08
N TRP A 38 8.47 -1.23 -2.76
CA TRP A 38 9.46 -0.66 -1.83
C TRP A 38 10.74 -1.49 -1.76
N ILE A 39 10.66 -2.82 -1.80
CA ILE A 39 11.83 -3.69 -1.87
C ILE A 39 12.60 -3.44 -3.17
N LEU A 40 11.92 -3.38 -4.32
CA LEU A 40 12.56 -3.09 -5.60
C LEU A 40 13.21 -1.69 -5.62
N ALA A 41 12.52 -0.69 -5.09
CA ALA A 41 13.07 0.66 -4.94
C ALA A 41 14.32 0.66 -4.02
N ALA A 42 14.29 -0.07 -2.90
CA ALA A 42 15.42 -0.19 -2.00
C ALA A 42 16.62 -0.89 -2.65
N ILE A 43 16.40 -1.99 -3.39
CA ILE A 43 17.48 -2.70 -4.11
C ILE A 43 18.11 -1.80 -5.16
N THR A 44 17.29 -1.12 -5.98
CA THR A 44 17.80 -0.22 -7.02
C THR A 44 18.52 1.00 -6.44
N GLY A 45 18.05 1.53 -5.30
CA GLY A 45 18.72 2.60 -4.56
C GLY A 45 20.05 2.14 -3.95
N PHE A 46 20.09 0.93 -3.39
CA PHE A 46 21.31 0.33 -2.86
C PHE A 46 22.36 0.10 -3.96
N LEU A 47 21.94 -0.40 -5.13
CA LEU A 47 22.79 -0.51 -6.31
C LEU A 47 23.38 0.85 -6.72
N LEU A 48 22.57 1.90 -6.76
CA LEU A 48 23.02 3.26 -7.07
C LEU A 48 23.97 3.84 -6.02
N TYR A 49 23.78 3.48 -4.75
CA TYR A 49 24.64 3.90 -3.64
C TYR A 49 26.04 3.28 -3.73
N VAL A 50 26.12 2.00 -4.07
CA VAL A 50 27.41 1.28 -4.23
C VAL A 50 28.11 1.68 -5.54
N ALA A 51 27.37 2.17 -6.55
CA ALA A 51 27.93 2.54 -7.85
C ALA A 51 28.89 3.75 -7.75
N PRO A 52 30.17 3.62 -8.17
CA PRO A 52 31.19 4.66 -7.99
C PRO A 52 30.75 6.00 -8.60
N ALA A 53 30.92 7.09 -7.85
CA ALA A 53 30.55 8.45 -8.28
C ALA A 53 31.75 9.16 -8.94
N GLY A 54 31.54 9.77 -10.11
CA GLY A 54 32.57 10.55 -10.81
C GLY A 54 32.11 11.05 -12.19
N PRO A 55 32.83 12.01 -12.82
CA PRO A 55 32.43 12.65 -14.08
C PRO A 55 32.24 11.71 -15.28
N ARG A 56 32.77 10.48 -15.22
CA ARG A 56 32.59 9.41 -16.24
C ARG A 56 31.66 8.27 -15.81
N SER A 57 31.02 8.39 -14.64
CA SER A 57 30.19 7.34 -14.03
C SER A 57 28.88 7.05 -14.81
N GLY A 58 28.40 7.99 -15.62
CA GLY A 58 27.17 7.82 -16.41
C GLY A 58 27.24 6.68 -17.43
N GLY A 59 28.44 6.34 -17.92
CA GLY A 59 28.68 5.24 -18.86
C GLY A 59 29.04 3.91 -18.20
N LEU A 60 29.08 3.84 -16.86
CA LEU A 60 29.43 2.61 -16.17
C LEU A 60 28.27 1.62 -16.30
N ILE A 61 28.52 0.51 -17.01
CA ILE A 61 27.55 -0.57 -17.20
C ILE A 61 27.60 -1.44 -15.95
N MET A 62 26.49 -1.50 -15.22
CA MET A 62 26.30 -2.36 -14.05
C MET A 62 25.10 -3.26 -14.32
N PHE A 63 25.29 -4.59 -14.29
CA PHE A 63 24.24 -5.56 -14.61
C PHE A 63 23.50 -5.24 -15.93
N LEU A 64 24.23 -5.13 -17.05
CA LEU A 64 23.73 -4.85 -18.40
C LEU A 64 23.14 -3.43 -18.65
N LEU A 65 22.88 -2.63 -17.61
CA LEU A 65 22.36 -1.27 -17.76
C LEU A 65 23.36 -0.22 -17.27
N THR A 66 23.29 0.98 -17.84
CA THR A 66 24.06 2.13 -17.36
C THR A 66 23.55 2.61 -15.99
N LYS A 67 24.43 3.23 -15.20
CA LYS A 67 24.03 3.89 -13.94
C LYS A 67 22.85 4.88 -14.14
N ALA A 68 22.84 5.60 -15.26
CA ALA A 68 21.75 6.52 -15.59
C ALA A 68 20.41 5.80 -15.80
N GLN A 69 20.42 4.64 -16.46
CA GLN A 69 19.21 3.82 -16.62
C GLN A 69 18.72 3.25 -15.28
N TRP A 70 19.62 2.78 -14.41
CA TRP A 70 19.26 2.38 -13.05
C TRP A 70 18.66 3.53 -12.24
N ALA A 71 19.20 4.74 -12.37
CA ALA A 71 18.66 5.93 -11.72
C ALA A 71 17.24 6.26 -12.20
N ASN A 72 16.98 6.16 -13.51
CA ASN A 72 15.64 6.33 -14.06
C ASN A 72 14.67 5.26 -13.55
N ILE A 73 15.07 3.98 -13.56
CA ILE A 73 14.25 2.87 -13.05
C ILE A 73 13.92 3.09 -11.56
N HIS A 74 14.93 3.43 -10.76
CA HIS A 74 14.76 3.72 -9.35
C HIS A 74 13.79 4.90 -9.12
N PHE A 75 13.94 5.98 -9.88
CA PHE A 75 13.07 7.14 -9.78
C PHE A 75 11.61 6.79 -10.09
N TRP A 76 11.36 6.11 -11.21
CA TRP A 76 9.99 5.70 -11.57
C TRP A 76 9.40 4.68 -10.61
N LEU A 77 10.20 3.74 -10.07
CA LEU A 77 9.77 2.82 -9.02
C LEU A 77 9.38 3.58 -7.74
N SER A 78 10.19 4.54 -7.30
CA SER A 78 9.91 5.36 -6.12
C SER A 78 8.66 6.23 -6.32
N VAL A 79 8.44 6.79 -7.51
CA VAL A 79 7.22 7.53 -7.85
C VAL A 79 5.99 6.62 -7.80
N ALA A 80 6.06 5.43 -8.43
CA ALA A 80 4.97 4.46 -8.40
C ALA A 80 4.67 3.99 -6.97
N ALA A 81 5.70 3.64 -6.19
CA ALA A 81 5.57 3.23 -4.80
C ALA A 81 4.91 4.33 -3.95
N SER A 82 5.30 5.59 -4.15
CA SER A 82 4.71 6.74 -3.45
C SER A 82 3.23 6.91 -3.79
N LEU A 83 2.86 6.82 -5.06
CA LEU A 83 1.46 6.95 -5.49
C LEU A 83 0.58 5.82 -4.93
N VAL A 84 1.06 4.58 -4.99
CA VAL A 84 0.34 3.43 -4.41
C VAL A 84 0.26 3.55 -2.88
N THR A 85 1.28 4.13 -2.22
CA THR A 85 1.28 4.38 -0.77
C THR A 85 0.16 5.36 -0.41
N MET A 86 0.03 6.46 -1.15
CA MET A 86 -1.08 7.40 -0.96
C MET A 86 -2.44 6.71 -1.13
N MET A 87 -2.60 5.89 -2.18
CA MET A 87 -3.84 5.16 -2.41
C MET A 87 -4.17 4.17 -1.27
N HIS A 88 -3.16 3.46 -0.76
CA HIS A 88 -3.30 2.55 0.37
C HIS A 88 -3.78 3.27 1.64
N ILE A 89 -3.16 4.41 1.96
CA ILE A 89 -3.57 5.23 3.12
C ILE A 89 -5.02 5.68 2.99
N VAL A 90 -5.47 6.08 1.80
CA VAL A 90 -6.86 6.49 1.56
C VAL A 90 -7.85 5.32 1.74
N ILE A 91 -7.51 4.13 1.26
CA ILE A 91 -8.36 2.92 1.37
C ILE A 91 -8.44 2.42 2.82
N ASP A 92 -7.34 2.53 3.57
CA ASP A 92 -7.24 2.12 4.96
C ASP A 92 -7.52 3.27 5.95
N TRP A 93 -7.88 4.46 5.46
CA TRP A 93 -8.17 5.66 6.26
C TRP A 93 -9.20 5.42 7.37
N LYS A 94 -10.22 4.59 7.11
CA LYS A 94 -11.23 4.21 8.12
C LYS A 94 -10.68 3.32 9.23
N ALA A 95 -9.70 2.46 8.93
CA ALA A 95 -9.03 1.64 9.94
C ALA A 95 -8.07 2.51 10.77
N LEU A 96 -7.34 3.42 10.11
CA LEU A 96 -6.42 4.36 10.76
C LEU A 96 -7.15 5.30 11.72
N THR A 97 -8.24 5.95 11.29
CA THR A 97 -9.04 6.81 12.19
C THR A 97 -9.65 6.03 13.36
N GLY A 98 -10.02 4.76 13.16
CA GLY A 98 -10.44 3.86 14.24
C GLY A 98 -9.33 3.62 15.27
N CYS A 99 -8.12 3.27 14.82
CA CYS A 99 -6.95 3.07 15.68
C CYS A 99 -6.53 4.36 16.40
N VAL A 100 -6.47 5.49 15.70
CA VAL A 100 -6.10 6.79 16.30
C VAL A 100 -7.13 7.21 17.36
N ARG A 101 -8.42 7.01 17.08
CA ARG A 101 -9.49 7.28 18.05
C ARG A 101 -9.43 6.33 19.25
N PHE A 102 -9.03 5.09 19.05
CA PHE A 102 -8.83 4.13 20.13
C PHE A 102 -7.65 4.53 21.01
N LEU A 103 -6.49 4.84 20.43
CA LEU A 103 -5.30 5.29 21.16
C LEU A 103 -5.57 6.56 21.97
N THR A 104 -6.13 7.59 21.34
CA THR A 104 -6.49 8.84 22.03
C THR A 104 -7.58 8.66 23.09
N SER A 105 -8.47 7.67 22.93
CA SER A 105 -9.46 7.32 23.96
C SER A 105 -8.88 6.52 25.12
N VAL A 106 -7.85 5.70 24.88
CA VAL A 106 -7.14 4.95 25.94
C VAL A 106 -6.37 5.91 26.84
N GLU A 107 -5.72 6.92 26.27
CA GLU A 107 -5.03 7.98 27.02
C GLU A 107 -5.98 8.69 28.00
N ARG A 108 -7.18 9.07 27.53
CA ARG A 108 -8.19 9.77 28.34
C ARG A 108 -8.68 8.94 29.52
N LYS A 109 -8.66 7.60 29.41
CA LYS A 109 -9.10 6.70 30.48
C LYS A 109 -8.01 6.40 31.52
N SER A 110 -6.76 6.78 31.26
CA SER A 110 -5.61 6.51 32.14
C SER A 110 -5.17 7.71 32.98
N MET A 111 -5.87 8.85 32.92
CA MET A 111 -5.66 9.95 33.87
C MET A 111 -6.86 10.04 34.83
N PRO A 112 -6.65 9.87 36.15
CA PRO A 112 -7.66 10.08 37.18
C PRO A 112 -8.03 11.56 37.36
#